data_AF-A0A7C0XR92-F1
#
_entry.id   AF-A0A7C0XR92-F1
#
_cell.length_a   1.000
_cell.length_b   1.000
_cell.length_c   1.000
_cell.angle_alpha   90.00
_cell.angle_beta   90.00
_cell.angle_gamma   90.00
#
_symmetry.space_group_name_H-M   'P 1'
#
loop_
_entity.id
_entity.type
_entity.pdbx_description
1 polymer ?
#
loop_
_entity_poly.entity_id
_entity_poly.type
_entity_poly.pdbx_seq_one_letter_code
_entity_poly.pdbx_strand_id
1 'polypeptide(L)'
;MKKDWEALLRELREIHEDFREIAAAELEVAEWVRWKCKFGCRAYAKHLTCPPYAPTPEETRRLLAGYERAVVARFEEVQPNSEVPPAHIHHYLWDAILKMHETMFELERHTFLAGYYKAFAMAALPCSYCSDCLPERAGFVLEGEASKRFCERQERARPSMEACGIDVFKTVQKVGYELEVRRSATEEIIFFGLLLIE
;
A
#
# COMPACT_ATOMS: atom_id res chain seq x y z
N MET A 1 27.07 4.24 7.14
CA MET A 1 26.77 4.70 8.52
C MET A 1 25.29 4.99 8.58
N LYS A 2 24.55 4.43 9.54
CA LYS A 2 23.10 4.66 9.68
C LYS A 2 22.86 6.14 10.00
N LYS A 3 21.96 6.79 9.26
CA LYS A 3 21.59 8.19 9.52
C LYS A 3 20.80 8.28 10.82
N ASP A 4 20.91 9.41 11.52
CA ASP A 4 20.01 9.69 12.63
C ASP A 4 18.56 9.82 12.16
N TRP A 5 17.62 9.64 13.09
CA TRP A 5 16.19 9.56 12.77
C TRP A 5 15.65 10.88 12.21
N GLU A 6 16.04 12.02 12.79
CA GLU A 6 15.57 13.34 12.35
C GLU A 6 16.08 13.69 10.95
N ALA A 7 17.34 13.34 10.64
CA ALA A 7 17.90 13.48 9.31
C ALA A 7 17.16 12.60 8.29
N LEU A 8 16.83 11.36 8.63
CA LEU A 8 16.01 10.51 7.77
C LEU A 8 14.66 11.17 7.50
N LEU A 9 13.93 11.60 8.53
CA LEU A 9 12.60 12.21 8.36
C LEU A 9 12.64 13.47 7.50
N ARG A 10 13.67 14.32 7.67
CA ARG A 10 13.85 15.51 6.83
C ARG A 10 14.03 15.14 5.36
N GLU A 11 14.83 14.13 5.06
CA GLU A 11 15.03 13.68 3.68
C GLU A 11 13.79 12.97 3.10
N LEU A 12 13.06 12.22 3.91
CA LEU A 12 11.78 11.63 3.48
C LEU A 12 10.77 12.72 3.11
N ARG A 13 10.78 13.88 3.78
CA ARG A 13 9.92 15.03 3.42
C ARG A 13 10.28 15.67 2.08
N GLU A 14 11.51 15.51 1.61
CA GLU A 14 11.90 15.96 0.26
C GLU A 14 11.29 15.06 -0.83
N ILE A 15 11.01 13.80 -0.51
CA ILE A 15 10.34 12.83 -1.39
C ILE A 15 8.82 12.97 -1.29
N HIS A 16 8.29 13.05 -0.07
CA HIS A 16 6.87 13.19 0.21
C HIS A 16 6.66 13.93 1.54
N GLU A 17 6.08 15.13 1.47
CA GLU A 17 5.98 16.03 2.63
C GLU A 17 4.97 15.55 3.69
N ASP A 18 3.83 15.01 3.26
CA ASP A 18 2.70 14.71 4.14
C ASP A 18 2.74 13.28 4.67
N PHE A 19 3.46 13.09 5.77
CA PHE A 19 3.37 11.86 6.54
C PHE A 19 3.38 12.13 8.05
N ARG A 20 2.92 11.12 8.80
CA ARG A 20 2.99 11.11 10.27
C ARG A 20 3.64 9.82 10.77
N GLU A 21 4.45 9.95 11.80
CA GLU A 21 5.07 8.82 12.48
C GLU A 21 4.03 8.06 13.31
N ILE A 22 4.22 6.74 13.40
CA ILE A 22 3.43 5.85 14.25
C ILE A 22 4.34 4.73 14.79
N ALA A 23 4.10 4.28 16.01
CA ALA A 23 4.72 3.04 16.47
C ALA A 23 4.14 1.85 15.68
N ALA A 24 4.97 0.90 15.25
CA ALA A 24 4.48 -0.25 14.49
C ALA A 24 3.47 -1.09 15.30
N ALA A 25 3.59 -1.11 16.63
CA ALA A 25 2.66 -1.75 17.55
C ALA A 25 1.26 -1.11 17.58
N GLU A 26 1.12 0.13 17.11
CA GLU A 26 -0.16 0.83 17.04
C GLU A 26 -0.92 0.55 15.72
N LEU A 27 -0.31 -0.16 14.76
CA LEU A 27 -0.96 -0.51 13.49
C LEU A 27 -2.05 -1.56 13.72
N GLU A 28 -3.22 -1.33 13.11
CA GLU A 28 -4.41 -2.15 13.35
C GLU A 28 -4.61 -3.19 12.24
N VAL A 29 -4.68 -4.47 12.60
CA VAL A 29 -4.90 -5.57 11.64
C VAL A 29 -6.16 -6.34 12.01
N ALA A 30 -7.11 -6.41 11.08
CA ALA A 30 -8.42 -6.99 11.33
C ALA A 30 -8.86 -7.97 10.24
N GLU A 31 -9.43 -9.10 10.66
CA GLU A 31 -9.88 -10.16 9.74
C GLU A 31 -10.93 -9.65 8.75
N TRP A 32 -11.83 -8.77 9.20
CA TRP A 32 -12.93 -8.25 8.37
C TRP A 32 -12.43 -7.52 7.12
N VAL A 33 -11.22 -6.94 7.15
CA VAL A 33 -10.60 -6.27 6.00
C VAL A 33 -10.39 -7.29 4.87
N ARG A 34 -9.87 -8.48 5.20
CA ARG A 34 -9.71 -9.59 4.24
C ARG A 34 -11.06 -10.06 3.70
N TRP A 35 -12.11 -10.08 4.51
CA TRP A 35 -13.47 -10.41 4.05
C TRP A 35 -13.98 -9.38 3.04
N LYS A 36 -13.77 -8.08 3.27
CA LYS A 36 -14.13 -7.05 2.27
C LYS A 36 -13.34 -7.19 0.98
N CYS A 37 -12.04 -7.52 1.02
CA CYS A 37 -11.30 -7.82 -0.20
C CYS A 37 -11.91 -9.01 -0.95
N LYS A 38 -12.22 -10.11 -0.26
CA LYS A 38 -12.71 -11.34 -0.90
C LYS A 38 -14.12 -11.24 -1.49
N PHE A 39 -15.00 -10.49 -0.83
CA PHE A 39 -16.43 -10.47 -1.18
C PHE A 39 -16.95 -9.11 -1.64
N GLY A 40 -16.17 -8.04 -1.49
CA GLY A 40 -16.56 -6.67 -1.87
C GLY A 40 -15.70 -6.04 -2.97
N CYS A 41 -14.51 -6.58 -3.26
CA CYS A 41 -13.60 -6.00 -4.25
C CYS A 41 -13.71 -6.70 -5.60
N ARG A 42 -13.99 -5.94 -6.66
CA ARG A 42 -14.02 -6.43 -8.06
C ARG A 42 -12.63 -6.81 -8.60
N ALA A 43 -11.56 -6.43 -7.89
CA ALA A 43 -10.17 -6.74 -8.22
C ALA A 43 -9.59 -7.93 -7.42
N TYR A 44 -10.41 -8.61 -6.60
CA TYR A 44 -9.95 -9.79 -5.86
C TYR A 44 -9.32 -10.84 -6.78
N ALA A 45 -8.17 -11.39 -6.38
CA ALA A 45 -7.38 -12.37 -7.11
C ALA A 45 -6.85 -11.92 -8.49
N LYS A 46 -6.97 -10.64 -8.86
CA LYS A 46 -6.49 -10.12 -10.15
C LYS A 46 -5.05 -9.64 -10.13
N HIS A 47 -4.51 -9.25 -8.98
CA HIS A 47 -3.17 -8.67 -8.87
C HIS A 47 -2.30 -9.44 -7.88
N LEU A 48 -1.01 -9.66 -8.21
CA LEU A 48 -0.04 -10.37 -7.33
C LEU A 48 0.29 -9.62 -6.03
N THR A 49 -0.11 -8.36 -5.92
CA THR A 49 -0.01 -7.52 -4.72
C THR A 49 -1.30 -7.55 -3.88
N CYS A 50 -2.32 -8.27 -4.31
CA CYS A 50 -3.61 -8.42 -3.62
C CYS A 50 -3.85 -9.87 -3.17
N PRO A 51 -4.81 -10.14 -2.29
CA PRO A 51 -5.23 -11.49 -1.96
C PRO A 51 -5.65 -12.28 -3.22
N PRO A 52 -5.34 -13.59 -3.30
CA PRO A 52 -4.72 -14.45 -2.29
C PRO A 52 -3.17 -14.41 -2.26
N TYR A 53 -2.54 -13.54 -3.06
CA TYR A 53 -1.08 -13.44 -3.18
C TYR A 53 -0.44 -12.52 -2.13
N ALA A 54 -1.23 -11.74 -1.41
CA ALA A 54 -0.77 -10.87 -0.34
C ALA A 54 -0.87 -11.55 1.04
N PRO A 55 0.03 -11.22 1.99
CA PRO A 55 0.03 -11.79 3.35
C PRO A 55 -1.35 -11.77 3.99
N THR A 56 -1.74 -12.88 4.62
CA THR A 56 -2.93 -12.98 5.44
C THR A 56 -2.85 -12.03 6.65
N PRO A 57 -3.99 -11.65 7.27
CA PRO A 57 -3.98 -10.84 8.48
C PRO A 57 -3.06 -11.41 9.59
N GLU A 58 -3.00 -12.74 9.73
CA GLU A 58 -2.12 -13.39 10.69
C GLU A 58 -0.63 -13.22 10.36
N GLU A 59 -0.26 -13.41 9.09
CA GLU A 59 1.11 -13.15 8.61
C GLU A 59 1.49 -11.68 8.75
N THR A 60 0.56 -10.77 8.48
CA THR A 60 0.75 -9.34 8.66
C THR A 60 1.00 -9.01 10.13
N ARG A 61 0.23 -9.53 11.08
CA ARG A 61 0.52 -9.30 12.52
C ARG A 61 1.93 -9.75 12.90
N ARG A 62 2.36 -10.92 12.41
CA ARG A 62 3.73 -11.41 12.64
C ARG A 62 4.79 -10.51 12.01
N LEU A 63 4.55 -10.03 10.79
CA LEU A 63 5.44 -9.07 10.12
C LEU A 63 5.58 -7.80 10.95
N LEU A 64 4.47 -7.19 11.36
CA LEU A 64 4.45 -5.93 12.11
C LEU A 64 5.18 -6.04 13.47
N ALA A 65 5.10 -7.20 14.15
CA ALA A 65 5.85 -7.45 15.38
C ALA A 65 7.38 -7.43 15.20
N GLY A 66 7.87 -7.50 13.95
CA GLY A 66 9.28 -7.38 13.61
C GLY A 66 9.78 -5.93 13.44
N TYR A 67 8.89 -4.94 13.57
CA TYR A 67 9.18 -3.51 13.43
C TYR A 67 8.81 -2.74 14.72
N GLU A 68 9.47 -1.62 14.94
CA GLU A 68 9.34 -0.65 16.04
C GLU A 68 8.59 0.59 15.55
N ARG A 69 8.94 1.09 14.36
CA ARG A 69 8.44 2.37 13.83
C ARG A 69 7.80 2.20 12.46
N ALA A 70 6.96 3.18 12.12
CA ALA A 70 6.47 3.35 10.78
C ALA A 70 6.14 4.82 10.50
N VAL A 71 5.99 5.15 9.21
CA VAL A 71 5.38 6.40 8.78
C VAL A 71 4.14 6.10 7.92
N VAL A 72 3.08 6.87 8.15
CA VAL A 72 1.83 6.85 7.40
C VAL A 72 1.83 8.06 6.47
N ALA A 73 1.95 7.83 5.17
CA ALA A 73 2.02 8.85 4.13
C ALA A 73 0.64 9.11 3.52
N ARG A 74 0.22 10.37 3.41
CA ARG A 74 -1.11 10.77 2.93
C ARG A 74 -1.03 11.42 1.54
N PHE A 75 -1.90 11.00 0.64
CA PHE A 75 -1.99 11.54 -0.72
C PHE A 75 -3.41 12.11 -0.93
N GLU A 76 -3.55 13.44 -0.88
CA GLU A 76 -4.84 14.15 -1.04
C GLU A 76 -5.14 14.57 -2.50
N GLU A 77 -4.11 14.89 -3.28
CA GLU A 77 -4.26 15.35 -4.67
C GLU A 77 -4.48 14.20 -5.67
N VAL A 78 -5.40 13.29 -5.36
CA VAL A 78 -5.75 12.15 -6.22
C VAL A 78 -6.64 12.65 -7.36
N GLN A 79 -6.05 12.81 -8.54
CA GLN A 79 -6.77 13.19 -9.76
C GLN A 79 -7.20 11.94 -10.53
N PRO A 80 -8.51 11.69 -10.67
CA PRO A 80 -8.98 10.56 -11.46
C PRO A 80 -9.00 10.87 -12.96
N ASN A 81 -8.91 9.83 -13.78
CA ASN A 81 -9.18 9.90 -15.21
C ASN A 81 -10.71 9.94 -15.45
N SER A 82 -11.22 11.12 -15.80
CA SER A 82 -12.65 11.35 -16.03
C SER A 82 -13.23 10.63 -17.26
N GLU A 83 -12.39 10.09 -18.15
CA GLU A 83 -12.81 9.27 -19.29
C GLU A 83 -13.21 7.85 -18.88
N VAL A 84 -12.79 7.41 -17.69
CA VAL A 84 -13.10 6.09 -17.15
C VAL A 84 -14.27 6.18 -16.17
N PRO A 85 -15.30 5.31 -16.27
CA PRO A 85 -16.39 5.32 -15.29
C PRO A 85 -15.88 4.97 -13.89
N PRO A 86 -16.32 5.67 -12.81
CA PRO A 86 -15.84 5.41 -11.45
C PRO A 86 -16.08 3.97 -10.94
N ALA A 87 -17.03 3.25 -11.54
CA ALA A 87 -17.26 1.82 -11.27
C ALA A 87 -16.04 0.93 -11.61
N HIS A 88 -15.13 1.41 -12.45
CA HIS A 88 -13.84 0.81 -12.77
C HIS A 88 -12.71 1.50 -12.00
N ILE A 89 -12.86 1.56 -10.67
CA ILE A 89 -12.03 2.37 -9.74
C ILE A 89 -10.52 2.28 -9.97
N HIS A 90 -9.99 1.11 -10.33
CA HIS A 90 -8.55 0.92 -10.56
C HIS A 90 -8.05 1.68 -11.80
N HIS A 91 -8.80 1.65 -12.91
CA HIS A 91 -8.46 2.41 -14.11
C HIS A 91 -8.85 3.88 -13.98
N TYR A 92 -9.93 4.16 -13.22
CA TYR A 92 -10.33 5.52 -12.87
C TYR A 92 -9.24 6.27 -12.09
N LEU A 93 -8.43 5.56 -11.31
CA LEU A 93 -7.38 6.12 -10.45
C LEU A 93 -5.98 5.70 -10.88
N TRP A 94 -5.81 5.22 -12.11
CA TRP A 94 -4.59 4.53 -12.55
C TRP A 94 -3.31 5.31 -12.26
N ASP A 95 -3.25 6.57 -12.72
CA ASP A 95 -2.07 7.41 -12.60
C ASP A 95 -1.78 7.81 -11.15
N ALA A 96 -2.83 8.06 -10.36
CA ALA A 96 -2.68 8.37 -8.95
C ALA A 96 -2.16 7.16 -8.15
N ILE A 97 -2.64 5.95 -8.47
CA ILE A 97 -2.13 4.70 -7.88
C ILE A 97 -0.68 4.49 -8.30
N LEU A 98 -0.33 4.68 -9.59
CA LEU A 98 1.04 4.53 -10.07
C LEU A 98 1.99 5.48 -9.33
N LYS A 99 1.64 6.78 -9.28
CA LYS A 99 2.40 7.80 -8.55
C LYS A 99 2.62 7.40 -7.09
N MET A 100 1.56 6.97 -6.41
CA MET A 100 1.64 6.53 -5.03
C MET A 100 2.58 5.33 -4.85
N HIS A 101 2.46 4.30 -5.69
CA HIS A 101 3.33 3.11 -5.60
C HIS A 101 4.81 3.49 -5.85
N GLU A 102 5.09 4.37 -6.82
CA GLU A 102 6.43 4.90 -7.07
C GLU A 102 6.99 5.68 -5.89
N THR A 103 6.22 6.61 -5.32
CA THR A 103 6.63 7.38 -4.14
C THR A 103 6.90 6.45 -2.94
N MET A 104 6.02 5.49 -2.68
CA MET A 104 6.21 4.55 -1.56
C MET A 104 7.45 3.67 -1.75
N PHE A 105 7.73 3.22 -2.98
CA PHE A 105 8.95 2.50 -3.29
C PHE A 105 10.20 3.37 -3.12
N GLU A 106 10.14 4.64 -3.51
CA GLU A 106 11.24 5.59 -3.33
C GLU A 106 11.53 5.84 -1.84
N LEU A 107 10.50 6.05 -1.02
CA LEU A 107 10.63 6.20 0.44
C LEU A 107 11.27 4.96 1.08
N GLU A 108 10.85 3.75 0.68
CA GLU A 108 11.47 2.49 1.14
C GLU A 108 12.94 2.43 0.76
N ARG A 109 13.26 2.65 -0.52
CA ARG A 109 14.63 2.60 -1.04
C ARG A 109 15.52 3.60 -0.34
N HIS A 110 15.05 4.83 -0.15
CA HIS A 110 15.80 5.88 0.52
C HIS A 110 16.08 5.52 1.98
N THR A 111 15.07 5.02 2.68
CA THR A 111 15.20 4.56 4.08
C THR A 111 16.20 3.42 4.22
N PHE A 112 16.13 2.43 3.33
CA PHE A 112 17.10 1.32 3.28
C PHE A 112 18.53 1.83 3.07
N LEU A 113 18.73 2.71 2.08
CA LEU A 113 20.05 3.29 1.76
C LEU A 113 20.58 4.23 2.86
N ALA A 114 19.70 4.78 3.70
CA ALA A 114 20.08 5.53 4.90
C ALA A 114 20.56 4.65 6.06
N GLY A 115 20.56 3.31 5.90
CA GLY A 115 21.06 2.35 6.87
C GLY A 115 20.00 1.75 7.79
N TYR A 116 18.72 1.98 7.50
CA TYR A 116 17.59 1.32 8.16
C TYR A 116 17.22 0.06 7.36
N TYR A 117 17.93 -1.04 7.64
CA TYR A 117 17.93 -2.24 6.79
C TYR A 117 16.59 -2.99 6.82
N LYS A 118 15.77 -2.80 7.88
CA LYS A 118 14.38 -3.25 7.90
C LYS A 118 13.49 -2.09 7.46
N ALA A 119 13.41 -1.88 6.15
CA ALA A 119 12.46 -0.96 5.52
C ALA A 119 11.52 -1.73 4.62
N PHE A 120 10.21 -1.52 4.75
CA PHE A 120 9.22 -2.15 3.86
C PHE A 120 7.99 -1.27 3.69
N ALA A 121 7.69 -0.90 2.45
CA ALA A 121 6.54 -0.11 2.10
C ALA A 121 5.33 -0.97 1.74
N MET A 122 4.15 -0.44 2.05
CA MET A 122 2.85 -0.86 1.56
C MET A 122 2.14 0.36 0.98
N ALA A 123 1.39 0.15 -0.10
CA ALA A 123 0.68 1.22 -0.80
C ALA A 123 -0.83 1.16 -0.52
N ALA A 124 -1.64 1.78 -1.39
CA ALA A 124 -3.07 1.58 -1.46
C ALA A 124 -3.48 1.04 -2.84
N LEU A 125 -4.62 0.34 -2.89
CA LEU A 125 -5.23 -0.20 -4.12
C LEU A 125 -4.34 -1.22 -4.87
N PRO A 126 -4.91 -1.97 -5.84
CA PRO A 126 -4.12 -2.86 -6.69
C PRO A 126 -3.05 -2.11 -7.47
N CYS A 127 -1.89 -2.74 -7.67
CA CYS A 127 -0.74 -2.13 -8.34
C CYS A 127 -1.02 -1.77 -9.81
N SER A 128 -0.48 -0.63 -10.28
CA SER A 128 -0.69 -0.10 -11.66
C SER A 128 0.58 -0.06 -12.52
N TYR A 129 1.64 -0.80 -12.19
CA TYR A 129 2.91 -0.76 -12.95
C TYR A 129 2.85 -1.40 -14.35
N CYS A 130 1.91 -2.32 -14.57
CA CYS A 130 1.72 -3.06 -15.82
C CYS A 130 0.30 -2.80 -16.33
N SER A 131 0.09 -2.83 -17.65
CA SER A 131 -1.24 -2.73 -18.27
C SER A 131 -2.23 -3.78 -17.76
N ASP A 132 -1.71 -4.95 -17.44
CA ASP A 132 -2.43 -6.11 -16.93
C ASP A 132 -1.50 -6.89 -16.00
N CYS A 133 -2.04 -7.42 -14.90
CA CYS A 133 -1.27 -8.25 -13.99
C CYS A 133 -1.33 -9.72 -14.44
N LEU A 134 -0.31 -10.51 -14.08
CA LEU A 134 -0.22 -11.93 -14.44
C LEU A 134 -1.51 -12.73 -14.16
N PRO A 135 -2.22 -12.58 -13.02
CA PRO A 135 -3.45 -13.32 -12.77
C PRO A 135 -4.62 -13.00 -13.70
N GLU A 136 -4.57 -11.88 -14.43
CA GLU A 136 -5.60 -11.51 -15.41
C GLU A 136 -5.32 -12.10 -16.80
N ARG A 137 -4.11 -12.62 -17.04
CA ARG A 137 -3.73 -13.18 -18.33
C ARG A 137 -4.37 -14.54 -18.56
N ALA A 138 -4.85 -14.76 -19.78
CA ALA A 138 -5.42 -16.05 -20.18
C ALA A 138 -4.39 -17.18 -20.01
N GLY A 139 -4.81 -18.27 -19.38
CA GLY A 139 -3.94 -19.43 -19.14
C GLY A 139 -3.00 -19.28 -17.94
N PHE A 140 -3.08 -18.20 -17.16
CA PHE A 140 -2.35 -18.12 -15.90
C PHE A 140 -2.82 -19.21 -14.92
N VAL A 141 -1.86 -19.99 -14.41
CA VAL A 141 -2.08 -21.00 -13.38
C VAL A 141 -1.48 -20.50 -12.07
N LEU A 142 -2.30 -20.50 -11.03
CA LEU A 142 -1.89 -20.13 -9.69
C LEU A 142 -0.94 -21.20 -9.11
N GLU A 143 0.33 -20.84 -8.91
CA GLU A 143 1.33 -21.64 -8.20
C GLU A 143 1.54 -21.10 -6.77
N GLY A 144 0.47 -20.59 -6.14
CA GLY A 144 0.54 -19.96 -4.83
C GLY A 144 1.51 -18.77 -4.81
N GLU A 145 2.34 -18.66 -3.77
CA GLU A 145 3.31 -17.57 -3.62
C GLU A 145 4.43 -17.60 -4.67
N ALA A 146 4.75 -18.78 -5.22
CA ALA A 146 5.80 -18.91 -6.24
C ALA A 146 5.48 -18.10 -7.50
N SER A 147 4.20 -17.81 -7.77
CA SER A 147 3.78 -16.95 -8.87
C SER A 147 4.39 -15.54 -8.83
N LYS A 148 4.81 -15.04 -7.65
CA LYS A 148 5.47 -13.73 -7.53
C LYS A 148 6.78 -13.64 -8.29
N ARG A 149 7.51 -14.76 -8.47
CA ARG A 149 8.80 -14.76 -9.21
C ARG A 149 8.67 -14.32 -10.66
N PHE A 150 7.46 -14.35 -11.21
CA PHE A 150 7.18 -13.96 -12.59
C PHE A 150 6.71 -12.51 -12.72
N CYS A 151 6.47 -11.80 -11.62
CA CYS A 151 6.08 -10.39 -11.69
C CYS A 151 7.16 -9.57 -12.42
N GLU A 152 6.78 -8.90 -13.50
CA GLU A 152 7.67 -8.08 -14.33
C GLU A 152 8.19 -6.83 -13.61
N ARG A 153 7.72 -6.59 -12.38
CA ARG A 153 8.00 -5.43 -11.54
C ARG A 153 8.25 -5.84 -10.09
N GLN A 154 8.67 -7.08 -9.87
CA GLN A 154 8.82 -7.69 -8.55
C GLN A 154 9.69 -6.84 -7.59
N GLU A 155 10.68 -6.12 -8.12
CA GLU A 155 11.58 -5.29 -7.35
C GLU A 155 10.88 -4.06 -6.73
N ARG A 156 9.81 -3.56 -7.37
CA ARG A 156 9.06 -2.36 -6.94
C ARG A 156 7.67 -2.66 -6.40
N ALA A 157 7.06 -3.75 -6.85
CA ALA A 157 5.69 -4.11 -6.48
C ALA A 157 5.57 -4.31 -4.97
N ARG A 158 4.69 -3.53 -4.33
CA ARG A 158 4.33 -3.65 -2.91
C ARG A 158 2.85 -3.96 -2.75
N PRO A 159 2.47 -4.77 -1.76
CA PRO A 159 1.05 -4.98 -1.44
C PRO A 159 0.44 -3.69 -0.90
N SER A 160 -0.87 -3.56 -1.00
CA SER A 160 -1.57 -2.49 -0.32
C SER A 160 -1.81 -2.81 1.17
N MET A 161 -2.03 -1.78 1.99
CA MET A 161 -2.35 -1.94 3.40
C MET A 161 -3.59 -2.84 3.59
N GLU A 162 -4.66 -2.56 2.85
CA GLU A 162 -5.90 -3.33 2.93
C GLU A 162 -5.76 -4.75 2.37
N ALA A 163 -4.91 -4.96 1.37
CA ALA A 163 -4.57 -6.30 0.89
C ALA A 163 -3.92 -7.15 2.00
N CYS A 164 -3.13 -6.52 2.87
CA CYS A 164 -2.49 -7.13 4.05
C CYS A 164 -3.42 -7.21 5.28
N GLY A 165 -4.69 -6.82 5.16
CA GLY A 165 -5.64 -6.86 6.29
C GLY A 165 -5.46 -5.74 7.31
N ILE A 166 -4.68 -4.69 6.99
CA ILE A 166 -4.56 -3.50 7.84
C ILE A 166 -5.86 -2.70 7.75
N ASP A 167 -6.44 -2.38 8.91
CA ASP A 167 -7.56 -1.45 9.04
C ASP A 167 -7.01 -0.02 8.89
N VAL A 168 -7.04 0.47 7.65
CA VAL A 168 -6.53 1.80 7.30
C VAL A 168 -7.26 2.89 8.09
N PHE A 169 -8.59 2.79 8.25
CA PHE A 169 -9.37 3.80 8.98
C PHE A 169 -8.89 3.91 10.43
N LYS A 170 -8.79 2.78 11.14
CA LYS A 170 -8.34 2.78 12.53
C LYS A 170 -6.88 3.20 12.67
N THR A 171 -6.03 2.80 11.73
CA THR A 171 -4.61 3.14 11.72
C THR A 171 -4.40 4.65 11.56
N VAL A 172 -5.02 5.28 10.55
CA VAL A 172 -4.80 6.70 10.25
C VAL A 172 -5.43 7.62 11.30
N GLN A 173 -6.52 7.19 11.96
CA GLN A 173 -7.13 7.90 13.08
C GLN A 173 -6.18 8.05 14.27
N LYS A 174 -5.33 7.05 14.56
CA LYS A 174 -4.36 7.11 15.67
C LYS A 174 -3.30 8.18 15.49
N VAL A 175 -2.96 8.49 14.24
CA VAL A 175 -2.04 9.59 13.91
C VAL A 175 -2.77 10.91 13.66
N GLY A 176 -4.08 10.98 13.91
CA GLY A 176 -4.88 12.20 13.81
C GLY A 176 -5.27 12.61 12.39
N TYR A 177 -5.24 11.69 11.43
CA TYR A 177 -5.87 11.91 10.13
C TYR A 177 -7.37 11.59 10.24
N GLU A 178 -8.20 12.48 9.71
CA GLU A 178 -9.65 12.29 9.66
C GLU A 178 -10.04 11.64 8.33
N LEU A 179 -10.79 10.54 8.39
CA LEU A 179 -11.26 9.82 7.22
C LEU A 179 -12.71 9.38 7.42
N GLU A 180 -13.57 9.74 6.47
CA GLU A 180 -14.97 9.31 6.46
C GLU A 180 -15.25 8.32 5.33
N VAL A 181 -16.24 7.47 5.55
CA VAL A 181 -16.74 6.58 4.50
C VAL A 181 -17.48 7.42 3.46
N ARG A 182 -16.97 7.35 2.22
CA ARG A 182 -17.51 8.09 1.09
C ARG A 182 -18.91 7.64 0.74
N ARG A 183 -19.75 8.58 0.31
CA ARG A 183 -21.15 8.34 -0.07
C ARG A 183 -21.38 8.43 -1.57
N SER A 184 -20.42 8.96 -2.31
CA SER A 184 -20.43 8.98 -3.77
C SER A 184 -19.03 8.85 -4.37
N ALA A 185 -18.97 8.55 -5.66
CA ALA A 185 -17.73 8.34 -6.39
C ALA A 185 -17.04 9.65 -6.85
N THR A 186 -17.71 10.80 -6.68
CA THR A 186 -17.21 12.12 -7.09
C THR A 186 -16.65 12.94 -5.94
N GLU A 187 -16.90 12.51 -4.71
CA GLU A 187 -16.28 13.15 -3.56
C GLU A 187 -14.73 12.87 -3.61
N GLU A 188 -13.90 13.69 -2.96
CA GLU A 188 -12.42 13.61 -2.95
C GLU A 188 -11.81 12.28 -2.44
N ILE A 189 -10.84 11.69 -3.12
CA ILE A 189 -10.26 10.41 -2.70
C ILE A 189 -8.89 10.67 -2.05
N ILE A 190 -8.67 10.08 -0.88
CA ILE A 190 -7.39 10.17 -0.17
C ILE A 190 -6.78 8.77 -0.11
N PHE A 191 -5.50 8.65 -0.46
CA PHE A 191 -4.76 7.41 -0.26
C PHE A 191 -3.82 7.50 0.93
N PHE A 192 -3.58 6.35 1.56
CA PHE A 192 -2.59 6.20 2.61
C PHE A 192 -1.62 5.08 2.30
N GLY A 193 -0.32 5.40 2.35
CA GLY A 193 0.76 4.44 2.29
C GLY A 193 1.37 4.24 3.67
N LEU A 194 2.00 3.10 3.88
CA LEU A 194 2.68 2.76 5.12
C LEU A 194 4.11 2.35 4.82
N LEU A 195 5.08 2.97 5.47
CA LEU A 195 6.47 2.53 5.44
C LEU A 195 6.86 2.05 6.83
N LEU A 196 7.11 0.74 6.95
CA LEU A 196 7.62 0.09 8.17
C LEU A 196 9.13 0.29 8.26
N ILE A 197 9.64 0.63 9.45
CA ILE A 197 11.04 0.97 9.67
C ILE A 197 11.53 0.42 11.01
N GLU A 198 12.59 -0.42 10.95
CA GLU A 198 13.36 -1.03 12.07
C GLU A 198 12.54 -1.73 13.13
#